data_AF-A0A2G2XBU7-F1
#
_entry.id   AF-A0A2G2XBU7-F1
#
_cell.length_a   1.000
_cell.length_b   1.000
_cell.length_c   1.000
_cell.angle_alpha   90.00
_cell.angle_beta   90.00
_cell.angle_gamma   90.00
#
_symmetry.space_group_name_H-M   'P 1'
#
loop_
_entity.id
_entity.type
_entity.pdbx_description
1 polymer ?
#
loop_
_entity_poly.entity_id
_entity_poly.type
_entity_poly.pdbx_seq_one_letter_code
_entity_poly.pdbx_strand_id
1 'polypeptide(L)'
;MGKDKQKKKQRKIKKLVEEDENNIIDDGNHLVQSVEKLQELQEELEKINEEKSVELLKVEQKYNRIRKPVYERRTNIIRDIPAFWSTAFLKHSILGGLVSTEEDHKIFKFLSSITVEQSEDVKSGYTIIFDVEPNVYFENRKLWKTYTFLEENGHTKITISSIQWVDDKGVDDDSFFRWFNEVNEHDEIGEAIKDLWCDPLSCFHHEENEEGGDDVAVKDSKDEVVEDTEDQEQDI
;
A
#
# COMPACT_ATOMS: atom_id res chain seq x y z
N MET A 1 -2.80 27.01 -1.63
CA MET A 1 -4.20 27.29 -2.05
C MET A 1 -5.18 27.67 -0.91
N GLY A 2 -4.80 27.57 0.38
CA GLY A 2 -5.72 27.87 1.51
C GLY A 2 -6.10 29.35 1.70
N LYS A 3 -5.13 30.27 1.57
CA LYS A 3 -5.33 31.71 1.85
C LYS A 3 -6.42 32.38 0.99
N ASP A 4 -6.55 32.00 -0.28
CA ASP A 4 -7.56 32.58 -1.19
C ASP A 4 -8.97 32.03 -0.97
N LYS A 5 -9.10 30.74 -0.62
CA LYS A 5 -10.38 30.16 -0.19
C LYS A 5 -10.86 30.81 1.12
N GLN A 6 -9.94 31.08 2.03
CA GLN A 6 -10.21 31.68 3.34
C GLN A 6 -10.64 33.15 3.24
N LYS A 7 -9.96 33.93 2.39
CA LYS A 7 -10.34 35.33 2.11
C LYS A 7 -11.72 35.43 1.44
N LYS A 8 -12.07 34.45 0.60
CA LYS A 8 -13.39 34.35 -0.03
C LYS A 8 -14.49 33.94 0.97
N LYS A 9 -14.17 33.08 1.95
CA LYS A 9 -15.07 32.67 3.04
C LYS A 9 -15.34 33.82 4.02
N GLN A 10 -14.31 34.58 4.40
CA GLN A 10 -14.44 35.77 5.26
C GLN A 10 -15.33 36.86 4.64
N ARG A 11 -15.20 37.10 3.32
CA ARG A 11 -16.07 38.03 2.59
C ARG A 11 -17.53 37.57 2.55
N LYS A 12 -17.79 36.27 2.53
CA LYS A 12 -19.15 35.70 2.50
C LYS A 12 -19.80 35.79 3.88
N ILE A 13 -19.04 35.60 4.96
CA ILE A 13 -19.51 35.74 6.34
C ILE A 13 -19.84 37.21 6.66
N LYS A 14 -18.97 38.16 6.28
CA LYS A 14 -19.27 39.59 6.47
C LYS A 14 -20.57 40.03 5.80
N LYS A 15 -20.83 39.56 4.57
CA LYS A 15 -22.09 39.83 3.88
C LYS A 15 -23.33 39.25 4.57
N LEU A 16 -23.22 38.05 5.14
CA LEU A 16 -24.33 37.41 5.87
C LEU A 16 -24.65 38.14 7.18
N VAL A 17 -23.66 38.76 7.81
CA VAL A 17 -23.84 39.56 9.03
C VAL A 17 -24.44 40.94 8.70
N GLU A 18 -24.05 41.54 7.58
CA GLU A 18 -24.60 42.84 7.11
C GLU A 18 -26.08 42.73 6.67
N GLU A 19 -26.52 41.58 6.15
CA GLU A 19 -27.93 41.38 5.72
C GLU A 19 -28.92 41.17 6.89
N ASP A 20 -28.43 40.83 8.10
CA ASP A 20 -29.24 40.54 9.29
C ASP A 20 -29.37 41.74 10.26
N GLU A 21 -28.77 42.89 9.94
CA GLU A 21 -28.76 44.11 10.79
C GLU A 21 -30.15 44.72 11.08
N ASN A 22 -31.22 44.22 10.46
CA ASN A 22 -32.59 44.70 10.72
C ASN A 22 -33.27 44.04 11.93
N ASN A 23 -32.62 43.11 12.65
CA ASN A 23 -33.12 42.63 13.94
C ASN A 23 -31.97 42.22 14.88
N ILE A 24 -31.84 42.96 16.01
CA ILE A 24 -31.07 42.63 17.23
C ILE A 24 -29.58 43.02 17.20
N ILE A 25 -29.28 44.19 17.79
CA ILE A 25 -27.98 44.90 17.69
C ILE A 25 -26.91 44.41 18.71
N ASP A 26 -27.19 43.39 19.55
CA ASP A 26 -26.21 42.89 20.54
C ASP A 26 -25.65 41.48 20.21
N ASP A 27 -26.41 40.65 19.50
CA ASP A 27 -26.02 39.27 19.18
C ASP A 27 -25.07 39.16 17.97
N GLY A 28 -25.14 40.09 17.01
CA GLY A 28 -24.33 40.06 15.78
C GLY A 28 -22.83 40.23 16.02
N ASN A 29 -22.44 41.13 16.93
CA ASN A 29 -21.03 41.36 17.26
C ASN A 29 -20.43 40.19 18.07
N HIS A 30 -21.22 39.60 18.97
CA HIS A 30 -20.83 38.42 19.73
C HIS A 30 -20.68 37.19 18.81
N LEU A 31 -21.57 37.03 17.83
CA LEU A 31 -21.49 35.97 16.82
C LEU A 31 -20.21 36.11 15.97
N VAL A 32 -19.91 37.31 15.48
CA VAL A 32 -18.68 37.57 14.69
C VAL A 32 -17.44 37.24 15.50
N GLN A 33 -17.32 37.72 16.74
CA GLN A 33 -16.17 37.42 17.61
C GLN A 33 -16.05 35.94 17.93
N SER A 34 -17.17 35.24 18.11
CA SER A 34 -17.19 33.79 18.36
C SER A 34 -16.70 33.01 17.14
N VAL A 35 -17.08 33.43 15.92
CA VAL A 35 -16.61 32.82 14.68
C VAL A 35 -15.12 33.10 14.44
N GLU A 36 -14.62 34.29 14.78
CA GLU A 36 -13.18 34.61 14.68
C GLU A 36 -12.35 33.73 15.62
N LYS A 37 -12.74 33.62 16.89
CA LYS A 37 -12.09 32.70 17.85
C LYS A 37 -12.14 31.25 17.39
N LEU A 38 -13.27 30.82 16.83
CA LEU A 38 -13.39 29.47 16.26
C LEU A 38 -12.46 29.28 15.06
N GLN A 39 -12.28 30.31 14.24
CA GLN A 39 -11.33 30.26 13.12
C GLN A 39 -9.89 30.14 13.61
N GLU A 40 -9.49 30.91 14.64
CA GLU A 40 -8.15 30.79 15.25
C GLU A 40 -7.90 29.36 15.76
N LEU A 41 -8.88 28.77 16.47
CA LEU A 41 -8.78 27.38 16.92
C LEU A 41 -8.68 26.38 15.76
N GLN A 42 -9.36 26.62 14.63
CA GLN A 42 -9.24 25.75 13.45
C GLN A 42 -7.85 25.86 12.80
N GLU A 43 -7.25 27.06 12.78
CA GLU A 43 -5.88 27.26 12.30
C GLU A 43 -4.85 26.56 13.21
N GLU A 44 -5.06 26.59 14.53
CA GLU A 44 -4.24 25.83 15.49
C GLU A 44 -4.37 24.30 15.27
N LEU A 45 -5.58 23.80 15.06
CA LEU A 45 -5.82 22.38 14.76
C LEU A 45 -5.17 21.95 13.43
N GLU A 46 -5.27 22.78 12.39
CA GLU A 46 -4.63 22.51 11.09
C GLU A 46 -3.11 22.41 11.24
N LYS A 47 -2.50 23.31 12.03
CA LYS A 47 -1.07 23.28 12.33
C LYS A 47 -0.66 22.00 13.07
N ILE A 48 -1.41 21.59 14.09
CA ILE A 48 -1.15 20.34 14.82
C ILE A 48 -1.25 19.12 13.88
N ASN A 49 -2.23 19.12 12.97
CA ASN A 49 -2.37 18.05 11.98
C ASN A 49 -1.22 18.02 10.97
N GLU A 50 -0.73 19.18 10.53
CA GLU A 50 0.44 19.29 9.66
C GLU A 50 1.71 18.76 10.36
N GLU A 51 1.93 19.14 11.63
CA GLU A 51 3.05 18.63 12.43
C GLU A 51 3.00 17.11 12.57
N LYS A 52 1.83 16.54 12.93
CA LYS A 52 1.60 15.09 12.97
C LYS A 52 1.89 14.43 11.62
N SER A 53 1.43 15.04 10.54
CA SER A 53 1.63 14.57 9.16
C SER A 53 3.14 14.47 8.85
N VAL A 54 3.92 15.50 9.20
CA VAL A 54 5.38 15.52 9.02
C VAL A 54 6.09 14.46 9.88
N GLU A 55 5.67 14.27 11.13
CA GLU A 55 6.24 13.24 12.00
C GLU A 55 5.98 11.83 11.49
N LEU A 56 4.75 11.54 11.04
CA LEU A 56 4.40 10.27 10.43
C LEU A 56 5.28 9.96 9.21
N LEU A 57 5.48 10.95 8.33
CA LEU A 57 6.34 10.79 7.16
C LEU A 57 7.79 10.46 7.54
N LYS A 58 8.34 11.11 8.58
CA LYS A 58 9.69 10.80 9.08
C LYS A 58 9.80 9.36 9.60
N VAL A 59 8.76 8.87 10.28
CA VAL A 59 8.70 7.50 10.78
C VAL A 59 8.66 6.50 9.62
N GLU A 60 7.80 6.73 8.63
CA GLU A 60 7.70 5.87 7.44
C GLU A 60 9.01 5.84 6.65
N GLN A 61 9.62 7.00 6.39
CA GLN A 61 10.93 7.07 5.72
C GLN A 61 12.02 6.30 6.48
N LYS A 62 12.04 6.40 7.81
CA LYS A 62 12.98 5.62 8.65
C LYS A 62 12.77 4.12 8.45
N TYR A 63 11.54 3.63 8.53
CA TYR A 63 11.26 2.21 8.39
C TYR A 63 11.43 1.69 6.97
N ASN A 64 11.16 2.50 5.94
CA ASN A 64 11.45 2.13 4.55
C ASN A 64 12.94 1.90 4.32
N ARG A 65 13.81 2.76 4.88
CA ARG A 65 15.26 2.56 4.84
C ARG A 65 15.71 1.28 5.53
N ILE A 66 15.06 0.91 6.64
CA ILE A 66 15.37 -0.32 7.39
C ILE A 66 14.83 -1.56 6.66
N ARG A 67 13.65 -1.49 6.05
CA ARG A 67 13.01 -2.58 5.30
C ARG A 67 13.72 -2.88 3.99
N LYS A 68 14.24 -1.86 3.29
CA LYS A 68 14.90 -2.02 1.98
C LYS A 68 15.97 -3.13 1.95
N PRO A 69 17.00 -3.16 2.82
CA PRO A 69 17.99 -4.24 2.80
C PRO A 69 17.42 -5.62 3.20
N VAL A 70 16.30 -5.66 3.93
CA VAL A 70 15.58 -6.92 4.22
C VAL A 70 14.89 -7.41 2.96
N TYR A 71 14.20 -6.54 2.22
CA TYR A 71 13.57 -6.89 0.95
C TYR A 71 14.58 -7.30 -0.10
N GLU A 72 15.73 -6.63 -0.20
CA GLU A 72 16.80 -7.02 -1.12
C GLU A 72 17.35 -8.42 -0.81
N ARG A 73 17.60 -8.74 0.47
CA ARG A 73 17.98 -10.09 0.89
C ARG A 73 16.89 -11.13 0.59
N ARG A 74 15.62 -10.78 0.82
CA ARG A 74 14.47 -11.63 0.48
C ARG A 74 14.41 -11.92 -1.01
N THR A 75 14.55 -10.90 -1.86
CA THR A 75 14.55 -11.04 -3.33
C THR A 75 15.69 -11.96 -3.79
N ASN A 76 16.88 -11.83 -3.21
CA ASN A 76 18.01 -12.70 -3.55
C ASN A 76 17.74 -14.17 -3.22
N ILE A 77 17.14 -14.46 -2.06
CA ILE A 77 16.77 -15.83 -1.66
C ILE A 77 15.67 -16.37 -2.58
N ILE A 78 14.63 -15.58 -2.85
CA ILE A 78 13.50 -15.98 -3.70
C ILE A 78 13.97 -16.34 -5.12
N ARG A 79 14.98 -15.65 -5.66
CA ARG A 79 15.52 -15.93 -7.00
C ARG A 79 16.05 -17.37 -7.14
N ASP A 80 16.51 -17.97 -6.05
CA ASP A 80 17.03 -19.34 -6.05
C ASP A 80 15.90 -20.39 -5.90
N ILE A 81 14.64 -19.96 -5.72
CA ILE A 81 13.46 -20.81 -5.63
C ILE A 81 12.69 -20.76 -6.97
N PRO A 82 12.72 -21.83 -7.77
CA PRO A 82 12.05 -21.86 -9.06
C PRO A 82 10.55 -21.59 -8.93
N ALA A 83 10.00 -20.78 -9.86
CA ALA A 83 8.57 -20.49 -9.95
C ALA A 83 7.93 -19.89 -8.68
N PHE A 84 8.71 -19.36 -7.73
CA PHE A 84 8.19 -18.86 -6.45
C PHE A 84 7.06 -17.83 -6.63
N TRP A 85 7.30 -16.76 -7.38
CA TRP A 85 6.31 -15.70 -7.56
C TRP A 85 5.08 -16.18 -8.33
N SER A 86 5.24 -17.01 -9.36
CA SER A 86 4.10 -17.61 -10.05
C SER A 86 3.27 -18.48 -9.11
N THR A 87 3.89 -19.33 -8.29
CA THR A 87 3.18 -20.19 -7.35
C THR A 87 2.48 -19.37 -6.26
N ALA A 88 3.17 -18.40 -5.66
CA ALA A 88 2.60 -17.54 -4.62
C ALA A 88 1.41 -16.71 -5.16
N PHE A 89 1.51 -16.21 -6.39
CA PHE A 89 0.45 -15.45 -7.04
C PHE A 89 -0.78 -16.32 -7.33
N LEU A 90 -0.56 -17.52 -7.88
CA LEU A 90 -1.64 -18.48 -8.20
C LEU A 90 -2.37 -19.01 -6.96
N LYS A 91 -1.68 -19.10 -5.82
CA LYS A 91 -2.29 -19.52 -4.54
C LYS A 91 -3.01 -18.40 -3.79
N HIS A 92 -2.82 -17.14 -4.17
CA HIS A 92 -3.48 -16.02 -3.50
C HIS A 92 -4.98 -15.97 -3.86
N SER A 93 -5.85 -15.84 -2.86
CA SER A 93 -7.31 -15.98 -2.99
C SER A 93 -7.95 -15.11 -4.08
N ILE A 94 -7.53 -13.85 -4.19
CA ILE A 94 -8.03 -12.91 -5.21
C ILE A 94 -7.30 -13.09 -6.55
N LEU A 95 -5.98 -13.30 -6.52
CA LEU A 95 -5.12 -13.18 -7.69
C LEU A 95 -5.07 -14.47 -8.51
N GLY A 96 -5.16 -15.63 -7.85
CA GLY A 96 -5.16 -16.93 -8.50
C GLY A 96 -6.31 -17.10 -9.49
N GLY A 97 -7.50 -16.60 -9.14
CA GLY A 97 -8.65 -16.61 -10.04
C GLY A 97 -8.51 -15.70 -11.27
N LEU A 98 -7.60 -14.73 -11.25
CA LEU A 98 -7.40 -13.80 -12.37
C LEU A 98 -6.47 -14.36 -13.45
N VAL A 99 -5.59 -15.30 -13.09
CA VAL A 99 -4.73 -16.01 -14.04
C VAL A 99 -5.53 -17.17 -14.61
N SER A 100 -6.54 -16.87 -15.43
CA SER A 100 -7.51 -17.88 -15.90
C SER A 100 -7.15 -18.54 -17.22
N THR A 101 -6.40 -17.87 -18.09
CA THR A 101 -6.09 -18.39 -19.44
C THR A 101 -4.84 -19.28 -19.46
N GLU A 102 -4.76 -20.22 -20.39
CA GLU A 102 -3.55 -21.06 -20.56
C GLU A 102 -2.33 -20.21 -20.94
N GLU A 103 -2.54 -19.11 -21.65
CA GLU A 103 -1.48 -18.18 -22.02
C GLU A 103 -0.95 -17.40 -20.82
N ASP A 104 -1.82 -16.92 -19.93
CA ASP A 104 -1.37 -16.26 -18.70
C ASP A 104 -0.46 -17.18 -17.89
N HIS A 105 -0.88 -18.43 -17.69
CA HIS A 105 -0.05 -19.44 -16.99
C HIS A 105 1.31 -19.64 -17.65
N LYS A 106 1.41 -19.56 -18.97
CA LYS A 106 2.69 -19.67 -19.69
C LYS A 106 3.53 -18.42 -19.53
N ILE A 107 2.94 -17.23 -19.58
CA ILE A 107 3.66 -15.96 -19.37
C ILE A 107 4.18 -15.86 -17.93
N PHE A 108 3.37 -16.25 -16.93
CA PHE A 108 3.76 -16.24 -15.52
C PHE A 108 4.98 -17.12 -15.21
N LYS A 109 5.29 -18.12 -16.03
CA LYS A 109 6.54 -18.90 -15.89
C LYS A 109 7.81 -18.07 -16.11
N PHE A 110 7.69 -16.95 -16.82
CA PHE A 110 8.79 -16.01 -17.05
C PHE A 110 8.83 -14.90 -15.99
N LEU A 111 7.91 -14.88 -15.01
CA LEU A 111 7.91 -13.91 -13.92
C LEU A 111 9.06 -14.19 -12.95
N SER A 112 10.06 -13.31 -12.94
CA SER A 112 11.26 -13.46 -12.11
C SER A 112 11.13 -12.77 -10.75
N SER A 113 10.52 -11.59 -10.69
CA SER A 113 10.25 -10.89 -9.44
C SER A 113 9.05 -9.97 -9.47
N ILE A 114 8.43 -9.80 -8.31
CA ILE A 114 7.50 -8.71 -8.02
C ILE A 114 8.17 -7.77 -7.01
N THR A 115 8.17 -6.49 -7.31
CA THR A 115 8.68 -5.42 -6.42
C THR A 115 7.62 -4.36 -6.23
N VAL A 116 7.39 -3.93 -4.99
CA VAL A 116 6.58 -2.75 -4.68
C VAL A 116 7.50 -1.66 -4.14
N GLU A 117 7.70 -0.62 -4.94
CA GLU A 117 8.52 0.53 -4.60
C GLU A 117 7.62 1.65 -4.08
N GLN A 118 7.83 2.10 -2.85
CA GLN A 118 7.16 3.30 -2.33
C GLN A 118 7.85 4.56 -2.87
N SER A 119 7.08 5.62 -3.14
CA SER A 119 7.67 6.90 -3.49
C SER A 119 8.48 7.50 -2.33
N GLU A 120 9.40 8.41 -2.66
CA GLU A 120 10.28 9.05 -1.66
C GLU A 120 9.48 9.84 -0.61
N ASP A 121 8.42 10.49 -1.07
CA ASP A 121 7.31 10.89 -0.22
C ASP A 121 6.30 9.75 -0.18
N VAL A 122 6.24 9.05 0.95
CA VAL A 122 5.42 7.83 1.12
C VAL A 122 3.93 8.10 0.93
N LYS A 123 3.50 9.34 1.15
CA LYS A 123 2.11 9.77 0.91
C LYS A 123 1.80 10.03 -0.53
N SER A 124 2.82 10.16 -1.38
CA SER A 124 2.64 10.46 -2.79
C SER A 124 2.33 9.23 -3.63
N GLY A 125 2.49 7.99 -3.14
CA GLY A 125 2.20 6.80 -3.94
C GLY A 125 3.11 5.58 -3.79
N TYR A 126 2.93 4.65 -4.73
CA TYR A 126 3.77 3.47 -4.90
C TYR A 126 3.74 2.95 -6.35
N THR A 127 4.74 2.15 -6.71
CA THR A 127 4.85 1.48 -8.01
C THR A 127 4.97 -0.02 -7.80
N ILE A 128 4.09 -0.77 -8.45
CA ILE A 128 4.19 -2.22 -8.57
C ILE A 128 4.98 -2.53 -9.85
N ILE A 129 6.00 -3.37 -9.74
CA ILE A 129 6.91 -3.73 -10.83
C ILE A 129 6.99 -5.26 -10.93
N PHE A 130 6.76 -5.77 -12.13
CA PHE A 130 6.91 -7.17 -12.50
C PHE A 130 8.15 -7.26 -13.39
N ASP A 131 9.19 -7.93 -12.90
CA ASP A 131 10.37 -8.27 -13.70
C ASP A 131 10.12 -9.59 -14.43
N VAL A 132 10.26 -9.55 -15.75
CA VAL A 132 9.98 -10.69 -16.62
C VAL A 132 11.24 -11.07 -17.39
N GLU A 133 11.53 -12.36 -17.40
CA GLU A 133 12.59 -12.96 -18.20
C GLU A 133 12.31 -12.81 -19.71
N PRO A 134 13.33 -12.94 -20.59
CA PRO A 134 13.06 -12.89 -22.03
C PRO A 134 12.10 -14.01 -22.40
N ASN A 135 11.04 -13.65 -23.13
CA ASN A 135 9.97 -14.57 -23.49
C ASN A 135 9.48 -14.31 -24.92
N VAL A 136 8.58 -15.17 -25.41
CA VAL A 136 8.09 -15.16 -26.80
C VAL A 136 6.79 -14.37 -27.00
N TYR A 137 6.28 -13.73 -25.94
CA TYR A 137 4.99 -13.06 -25.91
C TYR A 137 5.12 -11.54 -26.04
N PHE A 138 6.07 -10.94 -25.32
CA PHE A 138 6.35 -9.51 -25.38
C PHE A 138 7.83 -9.19 -25.16
N GLU A 139 8.26 -8.03 -25.64
CA GLU A 139 9.66 -7.57 -25.52
C GLU A 139 10.01 -6.99 -24.13
N ASN A 140 8.99 -6.61 -23.35
CA ASN A 140 9.19 -5.98 -22.04
C ASN A 140 10.00 -6.87 -21.10
N ARG A 141 10.97 -6.25 -20.42
CA ARG A 141 11.68 -6.84 -19.27
C ARG A 141 11.05 -6.48 -17.93
N LYS A 142 10.29 -5.38 -17.93
CA LYS A 142 9.58 -4.85 -16.78
C LYS A 142 8.21 -4.40 -17.21
N LEU A 143 7.19 -4.84 -16.49
CA LEU A 143 5.85 -4.27 -16.51
C LEU A 143 5.65 -3.53 -15.20
N TRP A 144 5.04 -2.36 -15.22
CA TRP A 144 4.87 -1.56 -14.02
C TRP A 144 3.56 -0.79 -14.03
N LYS A 145 3.04 -0.54 -12.83
CA LYS A 145 1.85 0.27 -12.58
C LYS A 145 2.11 1.13 -11.35
N THR A 146 2.01 2.44 -11.53
CA THR A 146 2.32 3.46 -10.53
C THR A 146 1.04 4.16 -10.11
N TYR A 147 0.81 4.23 -8.81
CA TYR A 147 -0.28 4.95 -8.17
C TYR A 147 0.32 6.20 -7.55
N THR A 148 -0.13 7.38 -7.98
CA THR A 148 0.29 8.67 -7.44
C THR A 148 -0.89 9.33 -6.74
N PHE A 149 -0.82 9.48 -5.42
CA PHE A 149 -1.86 10.11 -4.61
C PHE A 149 -1.70 11.64 -4.65
N LEU A 150 -2.72 12.35 -5.13
CA LEU A 150 -2.70 13.80 -5.25
C LEU A 150 -3.38 14.42 -4.02
N GLU A 151 -2.58 15.00 -3.11
CA GLU A 151 -3.06 15.59 -1.85
C GLU A 151 -4.09 16.73 -2.07
N GLU A 152 -4.03 17.44 -3.19
CA GLU A 152 -4.86 18.63 -3.42
C GLU A 152 -6.34 18.33 -3.71
N ASN A 153 -6.64 17.14 -4.23
CA ASN A 153 -7.98 16.77 -4.68
C ASN A 153 -8.42 15.36 -4.25
N GLY A 154 -7.54 14.59 -3.57
CA GLY A 154 -7.84 13.24 -3.09
C GLY A 154 -7.96 12.20 -4.20
N HIS A 155 -7.58 12.53 -5.44
CA HIS A 155 -7.61 11.59 -6.55
C HIS A 155 -6.27 10.84 -6.68
N THR A 156 -6.35 9.58 -7.08
CA THR A 156 -5.19 8.76 -7.43
C THR A 156 -4.97 8.83 -8.93
N LYS A 157 -3.83 9.36 -9.35
CA LYS A 157 -3.39 9.27 -10.75
C LYS A 157 -2.66 7.94 -10.94
N ILE A 158 -3.11 7.15 -11.91
CA ILE A 158 -2.47 5.88 -12.24
C ILE A 158 -1.71 6.03 -13.57
N THR A 159 -0.46 5.58 -13.60
CA THR A 159 0.33 5.44 -14.82
C THR A 159 0.80 4.00 -14.98
N ILE A 160 0.85 3.52 -16.22
CA ILE A 160 1.07 2.11 -16.55
C ILE A 160 2.12 1.98 -17.64
N SER A 161 2.85 0.86 -17.64
CA SER A 161 3.67 0.44 -18.77
C SER A 161 2.80 -0.18 -19.86
N SER A 162 2.98 0.26 -21.11
CA SER A 162 2.38 -0.43 -22.26
C SER A 162 3.13 -1.73 -22.57
N ILE A 163 2.38 -2.83 -22.71
CA ILE A 163 2.94 -4.12 -23.12
C ILE A 163 3.20 -4.12 -24.63
N GLN A 164 4.44 -4.46 -25.01
CA GLN A 164 4.92 -4.54 -26.38
C GLN A 164 4.81 -5.99 -26.87
N TRP A 165 3.59 -6.39 -27.23
CA TRP A 165 3.28 -7.74 -27.71
C TRP A 165 4.00 -8.08 -29.03
N VAL A 166 4.42 -9.32 -29.16
CA VAL A 166 5.04 -9.89 -30.38
C VAL A 166 3.97 -10.56 -31.24
N ASP A 167 4.01 -10.34 -32.56
CA ASP A 167 3.18 -11.00 -33.58
C ASP A 167 1.65 -10.93 -33.34
N ASP A 168 1.13 -9.79 -32.87
CA ASP A 168 -0.30 -9.60 -32.53
C ASP A 168 -0.88 -10.67 -31.60
N LYS A 169 -0.03 -11.38 -30.84
CA LYS A 169 -0.48 -12.39 -29.86
C LYS A 169 -1.41 -11.80 -28.83
N GLY A 170 -1.32 -10.49 -28.60
CA GLY A 170 -2.23 -9.72 -27.78
C GLY A 170 -2.49 -10.40 -26.45
N VAL A 171 -3.63 -10.11 -25.85
CA VAL A 171 -4.17 -10.92 -24.76
C VAL A 171 -5.67 -11.02 -24.95
N ASP A 172 -6.19 -12.20 -24.67
CA ASP A 172 -7.63 -12.46 -24.63
C ASP A 172 -8.34 -11.51 -23.66
N ASP A 173 -9.64 -11.33 -23.88
CA ASP A 173 -10.47 -10.47 -23.04
C ASP A 173 -10.47 -10.92 -21.56
N ASP A 174 -10.18 -12.18 -21.28
CA ASP A 174 -10.14 -12.75 -19.93
C ASP A 174 -8.72 -12.81 -19.32
N SER A 175 -7.71 -12.24 -19.98
CA SER A 175 -6.33 -12.28 -19.51
C SER A 175 -6.06 -11.33 -18.34
N PHE A 176 -5.28 -11.80 -17.37
CA PHE A 176 -4.75 -10.97 -16.28
C PHE A 176 -3.98 -9.73 -16.79
N PHE A 177 -3.22 -9.83 -17.89
CA PHE A 177 -2.35 -8.73 -18.34
C PHE A 177 -3.13 -7.50 -18.83
N ARG A 178 -4.45 -7.60 -19.01
CA ARG A 178 -5.34 -6.43 -19.17
C ARG A 178 -5.23 -5.45 -18.00
N TRP A 179 -4.91 -5.91 -16.80
CA TRP A 179 -4.71 -5.04 -15.63
C TRP A 179 -3.64 -3.95 -15.85
N PHE A 180 -2.67 -4.19 -16.74
CA PHE A 180 -1.67 -3.19 -17.15
C PHE A 180 -2.20 -2.17 -18.17
N ASN A 181 -3.42 -2.33 -18.69
CA ASN A 181 -4.12 -1.37 -19.55
C ASN A 181 -5.29 -0.68 -18.85
N GLU A 182 -5.68 -1.15 -17.67
CA GLU A 182 -6.82 -0.65 -16.91
C GLU A 182 -6.43 0.42 -15.88
N VAL A 183 -7.18 1.51 -15.86
CA VAL A 183 -7.02 2.61 -14.91
C VAL A 183 -8.32 2.76 -14.12
N ASN A 184 -8.35 2.14 -12.94
CA ASN A 184 -9.50 2.14 -12.05
C ASN A 184 -9.11 2.87 -10.76
N GLU A 185 -9.92 3.84 -10.29
CA GLU A 185 -9.62 4.58 -9.05
C GLU A 185 -9.58 3.67 -7.81
N HIS A 186 -10.31 2.54 -7.85
CA HIS A 186 -10.34 1.51 -6.82
C HIS A 186 -9.79 0.21 -7.41
N ASP A 187 -8.48 0.00 -7.27
CA ASP A 187 -7.77 -1.12 -7.87
C ASP A 187 -7.50 -2.22 -6.83
N GLU A 188 -8.49 -3.11 -6.65
CA GLU A 188 -8.40 -4.24 -5.72
C GLU A 188 -7.25 -5.20 -6.08
N ILE A 189 -6.92 -5.32 -7.36
CA ILE A 189 -5.81 -6.16 -7.84
C ILE A 189 -4.48 -5.57 -7.38
N GLY A 190 -4.30 -4.25 -7.50
CA GLY A 190 -3.11 -3.55 -7.01
C GLY A 190 -2.88 -3.74 -5.52
N GLU A 191 -3.93 -3.58 -4.70
CA GLU A 191 -3.83 -3.81 -3.26
C GLU A 191 -3.56 -5.29 -2.93
N ALA A 192 -4.20 -6.24 -3.61
CA ALA A 192 -3.93 -7.66 -3.43
C ALA A 192 -2.48 -8.04 -3.78
N ILE A 193 -1.90 -7.46 -4.84
CA ILE A 193 -0.48 -7.67 -5.19
C ILE A 193 0.44 -7.08 -4.12
N LYS A 194 0.09 -5.92 -3.56
CA LYS A 194 0.85 -5.28 -2.49
C LYS A 194 0.81 -6.12 -1.20
N ASP A 195 -0.34 -6.69 -0.87
CA ASP A 195 -0.49 -7.60 0.27
C ASP A 195 0.32 -8.89 0.06
N LEU A 196 0.21 -9.51 -1.12
CA LEU A 196 1.04 -10.64 -1.52
C LEU A 196 2.53 -10.30 -1.39
N TRP A 197 2.95 -9.13 -1.87
CA TRP A 197 4.36 -8.73 -1.80
C TRP A 197 4.83 -8.49 -0.37
N CYS A 198 3.96 -8.10 0.56
CA CYS A 198 4.33 -7.93 1.96
C CYS A 198 4.72 -9.25 2.61
N ASP A 199 3.94 -10.31 2.38
CA ASP A 199 4.22 -11.67 2.89
C ASP A 199 3.94 -12.77 1.85
N PRO A 200 4.81 -12.91 0.83
CA PRO A 200 4.56 -13.85 -0.27
C PRO A 200 4.72 -15.31 0.15
N LEU A 201 5.41 -15.55 1.28
CA LEU A 201 5.65 -16.89 1.79
C LEU A 201 4.36 -17.52 2.33
N SER A 202 3.47 -16.71 2.92
CA SER A 202 2.15 -17.16 3.38
C SER A 202 1.32 -17.78 2.24
N CYS A 203 1.30 -17.14 1.06
CA CYS A 203 0.61 -17.66 -0.12
C CYS A 203 1.37 -18.84 -0.74
N PHE A 204 2.71 -18.81 -0.75
CA PHE A 204 3.51 -19.90 -1.31
C PHE A 204 3.32 -21.22 -0.54
N HIS A 205 3.27 -21.17 0.79
CA HIS A 205 3.11 -22.35 1.67
C HIS A 205 1.68 -22.89 1.76
N HIS A 206 0.69 -22.18 1.21
CA HIS A 206 -0.70 -22.62 1.30
C HIS A 206 -0.96 -23.82 0.35
N GLU A 207 -0.42 -24.98 0.69
CA GLU A 207 -0.74 -26.29 0.14
C GLU A 207 -0.96 -27.28 1.30
N GLU A 208 -2.11 -27.96 1.27
CA GLU A 208 -2.38 -29.26 1.91
C GLU A 208 -2.60 -29.33 3.44
N ASN A 209 -3.56 -28.58 3.97
CA ASN A 209 -4.26 -28.99 5.22
C ASN A 209 -5.75 -29.33 4.99
N GLU A 210 -6.16 -29.50 3.73
CA GLU A 210 -7.47 -30.06 3.38
C GLU A 210 -7.30 -31.43 2.72
N GLU A 211 -6.86 -32.43 3.49
CA GLU A 211 -7.30 -33.83 3.31
C GLU A 211 -6.99 -34.59 4.62
N GLY A 212 -8.02 -35.23 5.19
CA GLY A 212 -7.96 -35.82 6.53
C GLY A 212 -6.92 -36.94 6.68
N GLY A 213 -6.28 -37.00 7.85
CA GLY A 213 -5.27 -38.01 8.16
C GLY A 213 -4.90 -38.07 9.63
N ASP A 214 -5.83 -38.62 10.40
CA ASP A 214 -5.68 -39.31 11.68
C ASP A 214 -5.08 -38.62 12.93
N ASP A 215 -5.90 -38.74 13.96
CA ASP A 215 -5.69 -38.48 15.36
C ASP A 215 -4.57 -39.38 15.90
N VAL A 216 -3.43 -38.82 16.30
CA VAL A 216 -2.65 -39.41 17.39
C VAL A 216 -2.01 -38.31 18.23
N ALA A 217 -2.78 -37.91 19.24
CA ALA A 217 -2.24 -37.34 20.46
C ALA A 217 -1.15 -38.27 21.02
N VAL A 218 0.11 -37.87 20.92
CA VAL A 218 1.14 -38.31 21.87
C VAL A 218 1.52 -37.10 22.71
N LYS A 219 0.78 -36.94 23.81
CA LYS A 219 1.33 -36.35 25.02
C LYS A 219 2.49 -37.25 25.44
N ASP A 220 3.70 -36.73 25.41
CA ASP A 220 4.70 -37.15 26.39
C ASP A 220 5.23 -35.93 27.12
N SER A 221 4.87 -35.90 28.40
CA SER A 221 5.36 -35.00 29.41
C SER A 221 6.63 -35.58 30.02
N LYS A 222 7.51 -34.67 30.47
CA LYS A 222 8.53 -34.76 31.54
C LYS A 222 9.92 -34.38 31.03
N ASP A 223 10.41 -33.22 31.48
CA ASP A 223 11.24 -32.98 32.68
C ASP A 223 12.65 -32.64 32.11
N GLU A 224 13.43 -31.67 32.58
CA GLU A 224 13.61 -31.13 33.91
C GLU A 224 13.92 -29.62 33.86
N VAL A 225 13.51 -28.96 34.93
CA VAL A 225 13.98 -27.64 35.35
C VAL A 225 15.41 -27.79 35.85
N VAL A 226 16.32 -26.95 35.36
CA VAL A 226 17.61 -26.71 36.05
C VAL A 226 17.67 -25.22 36.37
N GLU A 227 17.38 -24.89 37.62
CA GLU A 227 17.79 -23.63 38.24
C GLU A 227 19.28 -23.71 38.53
N ASP A 228 20.10 -22.94 37.82
CA ASP A 228 21.43 -22.59 38.31
C ASP A 228 21.36 -21.24 39.01
N THR A 229 21.48 -21.29 40.32
CA THR A 229 21.65 -20.15 41.22
C THR A 229 23.14 -20.04 41.55
N GLU A 230 23.85 -19.11 40.94
CA GLU A 230 25.15 -18.64 41.45
C GLU A 230 25.32 -17.14 41.16
N ASP A 231 24.80 -16.30 42.05
CA ASP A 231 25.35 -14.96 42.28
C ASP A 231 25.76 -14.87 43.76
N GLN A 232 27.03 -15.17 44.03
CA GLN A 232 27.70 -14.69 45.22
C GLN A 232 28.33 -13.34 44.87
N GLU A 233 27.63 -12.25 45.19
CA GLU A 233 28.24 -10.93 45.28
C GLU A 233 29.23 -10.91 46.44
N GLN A 234 30.51 -10.71 46.09
CA GLN A 234 31.53 -10.21 46.99
C GLN A 234 31.34 -8.70 47.18
N ASP A 235 31.47 -8.27 48.44
CA ASP A 235 32.28 -7.14 48.91
C ASP A 235 31.57 -6.06 49.76
N ILE A 236 32.11 -5.98 51.00
CA ILE A 236 32.24 -4.84 51.94
C ILE A 236 31.11 -4.61 52.95
#